data_AF-A0A3D3XDJ5-F1
#
_entry.id   AF-A0A3D3XDJ5-F1
#
_cell.length_a   1.000
_cell.length_b   1.000
_cell.length_c   1.000
_cell.angle_alpha   90.00
_cell.angle_beta   90.00
_cell.angle_gamma   90.00
#
_symmetry.space_group_name_H-M   'P 1'
#
loop_
_entity.id
_entity.type
_entity.pdbx_description
1 polymer ?
#
loop_
_entity_poly.entity_id
_entity_poly.type
_entity_poly.pdbx_seq_one_letter_code
_entity_poly.pdbx_strand_id
1 'polypeptide(L)'
;MKIQLSLASILLAVSVGGCNITGVNQATTQTSNDRELLVWWSEGYYPEETDAIESITRKWEQNSGNKVKLVFFNDGEISQRATE
;
A
#
# COMPACT_ATOMS: atom_id res chain seq x y z
N MET A 1 35.44 37.23 28.96
CA MET A 1 36.63 36.43 28.60
C MET A 1 36.34 35.74 27.27
N LYS A 2 37.02 36.16 26.21
CA LYS A 2 36.87 35.65 24.83
C LYS A 2 37.84 34.50 24.64
N ILE A 3 37.36 33.31 24.25
CA ILE A 3 38.22 32.26 23.68
C ILE A 3 37.50 31.70 22.45
N GLN A 4 37.90 32.24 21.30
CA GLN A 4 37.69 31.65 19.98
C GLN A 4 38.88 30.73 19.75
N LEU A 5 38.65 29.48 19.36
CA LEU A 5 39.66 28.67 18.68
C LEU A 5 39.03 28.05 17.44
N SER A 6 39.33 28.69 16.31
CA SER A 6 39.10 28.18 14.97
C SER A 6 40.04 27.00 14.72
N LEU A 7 39.49 25.86 14.31
CA LEU A 7 40.24 24.80 13.64
C LEU A 7 39.56 24.58 12.30
N ALA A 8 40.05 25.33 11.32
CA ALA A 8 39.78 25.14 9.91
C ALA A 8 40.56 23.92 9.39
N SER A 9 40.00 23.33 8.32
CA SER A 9 40.61 22.34 7.41
C SER A 9 40.47 20.90 7.91
N ILE A 10 39.93 19.95 7.16
CA ILE A 10 40.17 19.68 5.74
C ILE A 10 38.91 19.09 5.09
N LEU A 11 38.59 19.65 3.91
CA LEU A 11 37.71 19.10 2.89
C LEU A 11 38.07 17.63 2.58
N LEU A 12 37.12 16.71 2.73
CA LEU A 12 37.02 15.61 1.79
C LEU A 12 35.62 15.59 1.21
N ALA A 13 35.51 16.22 0.04
CA ALA A 13 34.34 16.18 -0.80
C ALA A 13 34.00 14.72 -1.13
N VAL A 14 32.96 14.19 -0.49
CA VAL A 14 32.26 13.03 -1.03
C VAL A 14 31.45 13.56 -2.21
N SER A 15 32.02 13.33 -3.40
CA SER A 15 31.48 13.68 -4.69
C SER A 15 30.01 13.26 -4.82
N VAL A 16 29.20 14.20 -5.26
CA VAL A 16 27.81 14.03 -5.68
C VAL A 16 27.76 13.02 -6.81
N GLY A 17 27.52 11.76 -6.46
CA GLY A 17 26.95 10.75 -7.34
C GLY A 17 25.44 10.72 -7.18
N GLY A 18 24.79 11.89 -7.27
CA GLY A 18 23.34 11.98 -7.31
C GLY A 18 22.86 11.40 -8.64
N CYS A 19 22.65 10.08 -8.70
CA CYS A 19 21.63 9.55 -9.59
C CYS A 19 20.32 10.19 -9.14
N ASN A 20 19.97 11.31 -9.75
CA ASN A 20 18.58 11.71 -9.87
C ASN A 20 17.93 10.66 -10.79
N ILE A 21 17.70 9.45 -10.24
CA ILE A 21 16.44 8.80 -10.48
C ILE A 21 15.43 9.75 -9.83
N THR A 22 15.07 10.79 -10.58
CA THR A 22 13.65 11.11 -10.70
C THR A 22 13.04 9.84 -11.27
N GLY A 23 12.85 8.86 -10.39
CA GLY A 23 11.73 7.96 -10.51
C GLY A 23 10.58 8.94 -10.54
N VAL A 24 10.14 9.24 -11.75
CA VAL A 24 8.82 9.77 -11.98
C VAL A 24 7.99 8.79 -11.17
N ASN A 25 7.60 9.21 -9.96
CA ASN A 25 6.38 8.75 -9.37
C ASN A 25 5.40 9.15 -10.44
N GLN A 26 5.19 8.25 -11.41
CA GLN A 26 3.96 8.20 -12.13
C GLN A 26 3.01 8.00 -10.97
N ALA A 27 2.51 9.12 -10.44
CA ALA A 27 1.11 9.21 -10.11
C ALA A 27 0.48 8.64 -11.37
N THR A 28 0.30 7.32 -11.36
CA THR A 28 -0.64 6.64 -12.21
C THR A 28 -1.86 7.46 -11.86
N THR A 29 -2.21 8.38 -12.74
CA THR A 29 -3.57 8.89 -12.78
C THR A 29 -4.35 7.60 -12.80
N GLN A 30 -4.87 7.25 -11.63
CA GLN A 30 -5.81 6.18 -11.48
C GLN A 30 -6.96 6.71 -12.31
N THR A 31 -6.92 6.41 -13.61
CA THR A 31 -8.08 6.42 -14.44
C THR A 31 -9.05 5.64 -13.59
N SER A 32 -10.05 6.34 -13.06
CA SER A 32 -11.21 5.79 -12.37
C SER A 32 -11.83 4.82 -13.37
N ASN A 33 -11.20 3.67 -13.51
CA ASN A 33 -11.77 2.51 -14.10
C ASN A 33 -12.88 2.23 -13.13
N ASP A 34 -14.11 2.42 -13.57
CA ASP A 34 -15.34 2.03 -12.90
C ASP A 34 -15.44 0.50 -12.73
N ARG A 35 -14.28 -0.15 -12.57
CA ARG A 35 -14.07 -1.57 -12.41
C ARG A 35 -14.05 -1.82 -10.92
N GLU A 36 -15.17 -2.32 -10.43
CA GLU A 36 -15.34 -2.82 -9.08
C GLU A 36 -14.26 -3.88 -8.75
N LEU A 37 -13.58 -3.74 -7.61
CA LEU A 37 -12.60 -4.70 -7.14
C LEU A 37 -13.33 -5.93 -6.57
N LEU A 38 -13.20 -7.09 -7.21
CA LEU A 38 -13.73 -8.35 -6.68
C LEU A 38 -12.71 -8.98 -5.71
N VAL A 39 -13.14 -9.25 -4.49
CA VAL A 39 -12.34 -9.95 -3.46
C VAL A 39 -13.07 -11.23 -3.06
N TRP A 40 -12.37 -12.34 -3.15
CA TRP A 40 -12.83 -13.64 -2.65
C TRP A 40 -12.11 -13.94 -1.34
N TRP A 41 -12.89 -14.26 -0.30
CA TRP A 41 -12.37 -14.52 1.04
C TRP A 41 -12.92 -15.83 1.60
N SER A 42 -12.05 -16.64 2.21
CA SER A 42 -12.48 -17.87 2.89
C SER A 42 -13.06 -17.47 4.24
N GLU A 43 -14.34 -17.71 4.45
CA GLU A 43 -15.03 -17.40 5.69
C GLU A 43 -14.43 -18.21 6.84
N GLY A 44 -14.06 -17.51 7.92
CA GLY A 44 -13.55 -18.12 9.14
C GLY A 44 -14.66 -18.76 9.95
N TYR A 45 -14.29 -19.52 10.97
CA TYR A 45 -15.28 -20.11 11.87
C TYR A 45 -15.95 -19.07 12.76
N TYR A 46 -15.22 -18.00 13.12
CA TYR A 46 -15.69 -17.00 14.05
C TYR A 46 -16.31 -15.81 13.33
N PRO A 47 -17.52 -15.36 13.71
CA PRO A 47 -18.17 -14.22 13.08
C PRO A 47 -17.37 -12.92 13.21
N GLU A 48 -16.57 -12.80 14.28
CA GLU A 48 -15.70 -11.65 14.51
C GLU A 48 -14.63 -11.50 13.41
N GLU A 49 -14.22 -12.59 12.75
CA GLU A 49 -13.30 -12.56 11.63
C GLU A 49 -13.94 -11.91 10.40
N THR A 50 -15.18 -12.30 10.07
CA THR A 50 -15.98 -11.71 9.00
C THR A 50 -16.17 -10.21 9.23
N ASP A 51 -16.56 -9.81 10.44
CA ASP A 51 -16.74 -8.41 10.81
C ASP A 51 -15.44 -7.59 10.64
N ALA A 52 -14.29 -8.16 11.02
CA ALA A 52 -13.01 -7.50 10.87
C ALA A 52 -12.64 -7.28 9.40
N ILE A 53 -12.85 -8.28 8.54
CA ILE A 53 -12.57 -8.19 7.10
C ILE A 53 -13.50 -7.17 6.42
N GLU A 54 -14.78 -7.15 6.79
CA GLU A 54 -15.72 -6.14 6.30
C GLU A 54 -15.28 -4.73 6.72
N SER A 55 -14.89 -4.55 7.98
CA SER A 55 -14.46 -3.25 8.50
C SER A 55 -13.22 -2.71 7.78
N ILE A 56 -12.22 -3.57 7.53
CA ILE A 56 -11.01 -3.21 6.77
C ILE A 56 -11.37 -2.84 5.34
N THR A 57 -12.25 -3.62 4.70
CA THR A 57 -12.74 -3.37 3.34
C THR A 57 -13.41 -1.99 3.25
N ARG A 58 -14.34 -1.69 4.15
CA ARG A 58 -15.03 -0.38 4.20
C ARG A 58 -14.05 0.78 4.39
N LYS A 59 -13.05 0.62 5.26
CA LYS A 59 -12.02 1.65 5.48
C LYS A 59 -11.17 1.86 4.22
N TRP A 60 -10.85 0.78 3.50
CA TRP A 60 -10.13 0.88 2.23
C TRP A 60 -10.97 1.55 1.14
N GLU A 61 -12.27 1.25 1.03
CA GLU A 61 -13.16 1.95 0.10
C GLU A 61 -13.19 3.45 0.36
N GLN A 62 -13.32 3.85 1.63
CA GLN A 62 -13.34 5.26 2.03
C GLN A 62 -12.03 5.98 1.67
N ASN A 63 -10.89 5.31 1.85
CA ASN A 63 -9.58 5.90 1.57
C ASN A 63 -9.23 5.93 0.09
N SER A 64 -9.69 4.95 -0.69
CA SER A 64 -9.34 4.79 -2.10
C SER A 64 -10.36 5.45 -3.05
N GLY A 65 -11.59 5.66 -2.60
CA GLY A 65 -12.71 6.08 -3.45
C GLY A 65 -13.23 4.97 -4.37
N ASN A 66 -12.67 3.76 -4.29
CA ASN A 66 -13.05 2.62 -5.11
C ASN A 66 -14.05 1.71 -4.36
N LYS A 67 -14.85 0.96 -5.13
CA LYS A 67 -15.78 -0.03 -4.60
C LYS A 67 -15.23 -1.45 -4.63
N VAL A 68 -15.54 -2.22 -3.60
CA VAL A 68 -15.15 -3.62 -3.43
C VAL A 68 -16.39 -4.51 -3.38
N LYS A 69 -16.41 -5.51 -4.25
CA LYS A 69 -17.31 -6.64 -4.14
C LYS A 69 -16.62 -7.74 -3.34
N LEU A 70 -16.87 -7.77 -2.04
CA LEU A 70 -16.37 -8.81 -1.14
C LEU A 70 -17.34 -10.00 -1.13
N VAL A 71 -16.82 -11.19 -1.43
CA VAL A 71 -17.60 -12.44 -1.42
C VAL A 71 -16.92 -13.42 -0.49
N PHE A 72 -17.69 -13.91 0.48
CA PHE A 72 -17.28 -14.96 1.40
C PHE A 72 -17.63 -16.34 0.83
N PHE A 73 -16.71 -17.26 0.99
CA PHE A 73 -16.81 -18.65 0.55
C PHE A 73 -16.46 -19.57 1.70
N ASN A 74 -17.11 -20.74 1.74
CA ASN A 74 -16.73 -21.77 2.71
C ASN A 74 -15.41 -22.44 2.28
N ASP A 75 -14.77 -23.13 3.22
CA ASP A 75 -13.49 -23.81 3.00
C ASP A 75 -13.47 -24.65 1.70
N GLY A 76 -12.47 -24.39 0.87
CA GLY A 76 -12.20 -25.14 -0.37
C GLY A 76 -12.94 -24.65 -1.62
N GLU A 77 -13.95 -23.79 -1.51
CA GLU A 77 -14.74 -23.31 -2.66
C GLU A 77 -13.93 -22.35 -3.57
N ILE A 78 -13.01 -21.58 -2.99
CA ILE A 78 -12.19 -20.61 -3.73
C ILE A 78 -11.24 -21.32 -4.70
N SER A 79 -10.60 -22.40 -4.27
CA SER A 79 -9.65 -23.15 -5.10
C SER A 79 -10.33 -23.79 -6.31
N GLN A 80 -11.59 -24.19 -6.17
CA GLN A 80 -12.39 -24.73 -7.27
C GLN A 80 -12.69 -23.64 -8.31
N ARG A 81 -13.13 -22.46 -7.88
CA ARG A 81 -13.44 -21.33 -8.78
C ARG A 81 -12.22 -20.72 -9.47
N ALA A 82 -11.04 -20.81 -8.88
CA ALA A 82 -9.82 -20.25 -9.47
C ALA A 82 -9.27 -21.08 -10.65
N THR A 83 -9.76 -22.31 -10.85
CA THR A 83 -9.29 -23.23 -11.89
C THR A 83 -10.26 -23.32 -13.09
N GLU A 84 -11.47 -22.77 -12.96
CA GLU A 84 -12.48 -22.67 -14.03
C GLU A 84 -12.22 -21.48 -14.96
#